data_AF-A0A3D8Y8U6-F1
#
_entry.id   AF-A0A3D8Y8U6-F1
#
_cell.length_a   1.000
_cell.length_b   1.000
_cell.length_c   1.000
_cell.angle_alpha   90.00
_cell.angle_beta   90.00
_cell.angle_gamma   90.00
#
_symmetry.space_group_name_H-M   'P 1'
#
loop_
_entity.id
_entity.type
_entity.pdbx_description
1 polymer ?
#
loop_
_entity_poly.entity_id
_entity_poly.type
_entity_poly.pdbx_seq_one_letter_code
_entity_poly.pdbx_strand_id
1 'polypeptide(L)'
;MLNLNSFRILLTFIFKLLVVLGVNAQTPMSDSKYFDTLPASMGSLGRRVVINSDVDSTWEKWNERGYNFGFNTSVTPMYTTVNGVISTPFMIQVRGNEHERNKKRWGYHVFEGYASDDKSRITMLVNKHTELGRPVAETYYYSTVYNHSESAYNWYRVGSDVRQHSFLFGRDKAVFYGSLKLSNALILGNIGQEDLHKNEPADDAEKNFEEDARHVNFKELQGGGNGTMFYDKDRNIVVIMVDGQWMKVKVEPLPKNVRYDF
;
A
#
# COMPACT_ATOMS: atom_id res chain seq x y z
N MET A 1 61.64 -23.37 52.12
CA MET A 1 61.49 -24.43 51.11
C MET A 1 60.09 -25.00 51.22
N LEU A 2 59.22 -24.76 50.24
CA LEU A 2 57.92 -25.44 50.17
C LEU A 2 58.18 -26.93 49.94
N ASN A 3 57.68 -27.79 50.82
CA ASN A 3 57.76 -29.24 50.66
C ASN A 3 57.13 -29.62 49.32
N LEU A 4 57.75 -30.55 48.59
CA LEU A 4 57.34 -31.02 47.27
C LEU A 4 55.84 -31.43 47.24
N ASN A 5 55.31 -31.89 48.37
CA ASN A 5 53.88 -32.21 48.53
C ASN A 5 52.98 -30.97 48.54
N SER A 6 53.41 -29.87 49.16
CA SER A 6 52.65 -28.61 49.19
C SER A 6 52.58 -27.96 47.80
N PHE A 7 53.64 -28.09 47.01
CA PHE A 7 53.66 -27.60 45.62
C PHE A 7 52.72 -28.41 44.72
N ARG A 8 52.68 -29.73 44.88
CA ARG A 8 51.75 -30.60 44.14
C ARG A 8 50.28 -30.29 44.47
N ILE A 9 49.97 -30.06 45.74
CA ILE A 9 48.60 -29.71 46.17
C ILE A 9 48.17 -28.37 45.56
N LEU A 10 49.04 -27.36 45.58
CA LEU A 10 48.76 -26.04 44.99
C LEU A 10 48.55 -26.15 43.47
N LEU A 11 49.40 -26.92 42.77
CA LEU A 11 49.25 -27.14 41.32
C LEU A 11 47.94 -27.85 40.99
N THR A 12 47.57 -28.85 41.80
CA THR A 12 46.31 -29.58 41.62
C THR A 12 45.10 -28.69 41.88
N PHE A 13 45.19 -27.77 42.84
CA PHE A 13 44.13 -26.82 43.15
C PHE A 13 43.97 -25.77 42.03
N ILE A 14 45.08 -25.24 41.50
CA ILE A 14 45.07 -24.31 40.36
C ILE A 14 44.54 -25.00 39.10
N PHE A 15 44.94 -26.26 38.86
CA PHE A 15 44.46 -27.03 37.71
C PHE A 15 42.96 -27.33 37.83
N LYS A 16 42.47 -27.68 39.03
CA LYS A 16 41.02 -27.82 39.26
C LYS A 16 40.27 -26.50 39.11
N LEU A 17 40.83 -25.38 39.57
CA LEU A 17 40.22 -24.06 39.41
C LEU A 17 40.15 -23.65 37.93
N LEU A 18 41.20 -23.93 37.16
CA LEU A 18 41.22 -23.70 35.70
C LEU A 18 40.25 -24.61 34.94
N VAL A 19 40.05 -25.85 35.39
CA VAL A 19 39.02 -26.74 34.82
C VAL A 19 37.62 -26.27 35.18
N VAL A 20 37.36 -25.81 36.41
CA VAL A 20 36.04 -25.25 36.79
C VAL A 20 35.74 -23.94 36.05
N LEU A 21 36.74 -23.08 35.82
CA LEU A 21 36.59 -21.85 35.04
C LEU A 21 36.51 -22.11 33.53
N GLY A 22 37.11 -23.19 33.02
CA GLY A 22 37.06 -23.59 31.61
C GLY A 22 35.79 -24.35 31.18
N VAL A 23 35.04 -24.92 32.12
CA VAL A 23 33.83 -25.72 31.84
C VAL A 23 32.54 -24.90 31.88
N ASN A 24 32.59 -23.62 32.28
CA ASN A 24 31.46 -22.69 32.21
C ASN A 24 31.60 -21.63 31.11
N ALA A 25 32.39 -21.89 30.08
CA ALA A 25 32.03 -21.36 28.77
C ALA A 25 30.82 -22.16 28.29
N GLN A 26 29.62 -21.75 28.73
CA GLN A 26 28.42 -22.04 27.96
C GLN A 26 28.75 -21.56 26.55
N THR A 27 29.01 -22.51 25.65
CA THR A 27 28.92 -22.26 24.23
C THR A 27 27.55 -21.61 24.07
N PRO A 28 27.45 -20.38 23.54
CA PRO A 28 26.13 -19.84 23.30
C PRO A 28 25.46 -20.88 22.40
N MET A 29 24.39 -21.50 22.88
CA MET A 29 23.47 -22.23 22.02
C MET A 29 23.00 -21.22 20.99
N SER A 30 23.70 -21.15 19.86
CA SER A 30 23.23 -20.52 18.64
C SER A 30 22.31 -21.54 17.97
N ASP A 31 21.24 -21.91 18.69
CA ASP A 31 20.30 -22.94 18.27
C ASP A 31 19.07 -22.32 17.58
N SER A 32 19.28 -21.24 16.85
CA SER A 32 18.27 -20.80 15.90
C SER A 32 18.89 -20.59 14.55
N LYS A 33 18.75 -21.61 13.69
CA LYS A 33 18.96 -21.54 12.25
C LYS A 33 18.30 -20.29 11.61
N TYR A 34 17.28 -19.76 12.28
CA TYR A 34 16.41 -18.71 11.78
C TYR A 34 16.45 -17.41 12.58
N PHE A 35 17.26 -17.30 13.64
CA PHE A 35 17.43 -16.08 14.44
C PHE A 35 18.87 -15.98 14.94
N ASP A 36 19.51 -14.86 14.65
CA ASP A 36 20.86 -14.56 15.11
C ASP A 36 20.91 -13.15 15.72
N THR A 37 21.90 -12.92 16.58
CA THR A 37 22.20 -11.58 17.09
C THR A 37 23.59 -11.16 16.63
N LEU A 38 23.67 -10.10 15.83
CA LEU A 38 24.93 -9.55 15.33
C LEU A 38 25.30 -8.28 16.11
N PRO A 39 26.59 -7.93 16.26
CA PRO A 39 26.97 -6.60 16.77
C PRO A 39 26.33 -5.48 15.94
N ALA A 40 25.81 -4.45 16.60
CA ALA A 40 25.12 -3.34 15.95
C ALA A 40 26.07 -2.50 15.07
N SER A 41 27.33 -2.37 15.46
CA SER A 41 28.42 -1.75 14.72
C SER A 41 29.77 -2.26 15.24
N MET A 42 30.88 -2.00 14.52
CA MET A 42 32.21 -2.37 15.00
C MET A 42 32.51 -1.72 16.35
N GLY A 43 32.80 -2.54 17.36
CA GLY A 43 33.11 -2.09 18.72
C GLY A 43 31.90 -1.75 19.59
N SER A 44 30.66 -1.91 19.10
CA SER A 44 29.46 -1.67 19.90
C SER A 44 29.12 -2.85 20.81
N LEU A 45 28.73 -2.54 22.05
CA LEU A 45 28.13 -3.50 22.98
C LEU A 45 26.67 -3.86 22.60
N GLY A 46 26.03 -3.04 21.76
CA GLY A 46 24.68 -3.28 21.28
C GLY A 46 24.63 -4.42 20.26
N ARG A 47 23.55 -5.19 20.28
CA ARG A 47 23.29 -6.27 19.31
C ARG A 47 22.03 -5.97 18.50
N ARG A 48 22.04 -6.32 17.22
CA ARG A 48 20.87 -6.34 16.35
C ARG A 48 20.40 -7.78 16.16
N VAL A 49 19.10 -7.96 16.09
CA VAL A 49 18.48 -9.24 15.72
C VAL A 49 18.42 -9.35 14.20
N VAL A 50 18.74 -10.54 13.68
CA VAL A 50 18.56 -10.91 12.28
C VAL A 50 17.78 -12.22 12.22
N ILE A 51 16.77 -12.28 11.36
CA ILE A 51 15.93 -13.47 11.17
C ILE A 51 16.21 -14.01 9.75
N ASN A 52 16.45 -15.31 9.60
CA ASN A 52 16.78 -15.98 8.32
C ASN A 52 15.84 -17.18 8.05
N SER A 53 15.65 -17.62 6.81
CA SER A 53 14.91 -18.85 6.47
C SER A 53 15.52 -19.59 5.29
N ASP A 54 15.10 -20.85 5.17
CA ASP A 54 15.33 -21.64 3.96
C ASP A 54 14.25 -21.38 2.90
N VAL A 55 14.46 -21.95 1.71
CA VAL A 55 13.43 -22.12 0.68
C VAL A 55 12.76 -23.48 0.89
N ASP A 56 11.45 -23.46 1.10
CA ASP A 56 10.52 -24.59 1.17
C ASP A 56 9.50 -24.51 0.02
N SER A 57 9.77 -25.23 -1.07
CA SER A 57 8.87 -25.37 -2.21
C SER A 57 7.67 -26.30 -1.93
N THR A 58 7.66 -26.98 -0.79
CA THR A 58 6.59 -27.91 -0.36
C THR A 58 5.61 -27.29 0.62
N TRP A 59 5.78 -26.00 0.95
CA TRP A 59 4.94 -25.28 1.90
C TRP A 59 3.46 -25.32 1.49
N GLU A 60 2.60 -25.89 2.34
CA GLU A 60 1.18 -26.14 2.03
C GLU A 60 0.41 -24.86 1.65
N LYS A 61 0.81 -23.71 2.22
CA LYS A 61 0.23 -22.40 1.92
C LYS A 61 0.51 -21.94 0.49
N TRP A 62 1.42 -22.58 -0.25
CA TRP A 62 1.51 -22.36 -1.70
C TRP A 62 0.20 -22.68 -2.43
N ASN A 63 -0.69 -23.49 -1.86
CA ASN A 63 -2.01 -23.73 -2.43
C ASN A 63 -3.02 -22.62 -2.07
N GLU A 64 -2.70 -21.77 -1.09
CA GLU A 64 -3.51 -20.65 -0.69
C GLU A 64 -3.13 -19.40 -1.49
N ARG A 65 -4.11 -18.87 -2.22
CA ARG A 65 -3.91 -17.75 -3.14
C ARG A 65 -3.29 -16.52 -2.48
N GLY A 66 -3.67 -16.21 -1.23
CA GLY A 66 -3.12 -15.07 -0.49
C GLY A 66 -1.61 -15.15 -0.27
N TYR A 67 -1.03 -16.35 -0.31
CA TYR A 67 0.37 -16.62 0.00
C TYR A 67 1.25 -16.87 -1.23
N ASN A 68 0.68 -17.27 -2.37
CA ASN A 68 1.44 -17.51 -3.62
C ASN A 68 1.34 -16.35 -4.63
N PHE A 69 0.27 -15.55 -4.58
CA PHE A 69 -0.03 -14.59 -5.63
C PHE A 69 0.95 -13.40 -5.59
N GLY A 70 1.78 -13.28 -6.63
CA GLY A 70 2.80 -12.22 -6.73
C GLY A 70 4.11 -12.49 -6.00
N PHE A 71 4.33 -13.72 -5.48
CA PHE A 71 5.59 -14.15 -4.88
C PHE A 71 6.46 -14.94 -5.88
N ASN A 72 7.78 -14.83 -5.74
CA ASN A 72 8.71 -15.70 -6.46
C ASN A 72 8.68 -17.08 -5.80
N THR A 73 8.06 -18.07 -6.45
CA THR A 73 7.92 -19.44 -5.93
C THR A 73 9.25 -20.19 -5.77
N SER A 74 10.35 -19.65 -6.31
CA SER A 74 11.71 -20.15 -6.07
C SER A 74 12.30 -19.68 -4.72
N VAL A 75 11.56 -18.89 -3.94
CA VAL A 75 11.97 -18.37 -2.63
C VAL A 75 10.80 -18.44 -1.65
N THR A 76 10.98 -19.01 -0.46
CA THR A 76 9.92 -19.02 0.55
C THR A 76 9.93 -17.72 1.34
N PRO A 77 8.79 -17.02 1.47
CA PRO A 77 8.74 -15.79 2.24
C PRO A 77 8.91 -16.10 3.72
N MET A 78 9.71 -15.26 4.38
CA MET A 78 9.84 -15.28 5.84
C MET A 78 8.71 -14.52 6.50
N TYR A 79 7.73 -15.24 7.03
CA TYR A 79 6.73 -14.63 7.89
C TYR A 79 7.23 -14.63 9.33
N THR A 80 7.59 -13.46 9.84
CA THR A 80 7.58 -13.26 11.31
C THR A 80 6.15 -12.98 11.70
N THR A 81 5.47 -13.99 12.25
CA THR A 81 4.10 -13.82 12.73
C THR A 81 4.13 -13.19 14.12
N VAL A 82 3.46 -12.05 14.28
CA VAL A 82 3.22 -11.46 15.60
C VAL A 82 1.77 -11.76 15.99
N ASN A 83 1.58 -12.70 16.92
CA ASN A 83 0.27 -13.01 17.50
C ASN A 83 -0.01 -12.06 18.68
N GLY A 84 -0.17 -10.77 18.36
CA GLY A 84 -0.33 -9.69 19.35
C GLY A 84 -0.22 -8.31 18.71
N VAL A 85 -0.29 -7.26 19.54
CA VAL A 85 -0.15 -5.87 19.08
C VAL A 85 1.32 -5.51 18.94
N ILE A 86 1.73 -5.02 17.76
CA ILE A 86 3.00 -4.32 17.57
C ILE A 86 2.76 -2.84 17.90
N SER A 87 3.26 -2.37 19.04
CA SER A 87 3.25 -0.96 19.42
C SER A 87 4.68 -0.49 19.65
N THR A 88 5.12 0.51 18.90
CA THR A 88 6.49 1.03 18.96
C THR A 88 6.50 2.55 18.79
N PRO A 89 7.30 3.30 19.56
CA PRO A 89 7.52 4.72 19.32
C PRO A 89 8.47 4.98 18.14
N PHE A 90 9.04 3.92 17.55
CA PHE A 90 9.99 3.99 16.44
C PHE A 90 9.33 3.70 15.08
N MET A 91 9.95 4.18 14.01
CA MET A 91 9.49 3.98 12.64
C MET A 91 9.55 2.49 12.23
N ILE A 92 8.45 1.98 11.69
CA ILE A 92 8.45 0.74 10.90
C ILE A 92 8.73 1.14 9.45
N GLN A 93 9.90 0.77 8.91
CA GLN A 93 10.26 1.10 7.54
C GLN A 93 10.01 -0.07 6.58
N VAL A 94 9.15 0.15 5.60
CA VAL A 94 8.95 -0.77 4.48
C VAL A 94 9.75 -0.24 3.28
N ARG A 95 10.97 -0.77 3.05
CA ARG A 95 11.76 -0.46 1.84
C ARG A 95 11.40 -1.38 0.69
N GLY A 96 11.19 -0.83 -0.51
CA GLY A 96 11.01 -1.55 -1.76
C GLY A 96 12.06 -1.07 -2.75
N ASN A 97 13.07 -1.89 -3.04
CA ASN A 97 13.89 -1.69 -4.23
C ASN A 97 14.18 -3.05 -4.86
N GLU A 98 14.36 -3.05 -6.18
CA GLU A 98 14.53 -4.29 -6.96
C GLU A 98 15.93 -4.91 -6.79
N HIS A 99 16.86 -4.15 -6.21
CA HIS A 99 18.28 -4.48 -6.08
C HIS A 99 18.64 -5.09 -4.71
N GLU A 100 17.73 -5.12 -3.74
CA GLU A 100 17.93 -5.75 -2.44
C GLU A 100 17.57 -7.25 -2.45
N ARG A 101 18.35 -8.03 -1.70
CA ARG A 101 18.28 -9.50 -1.61
C ARG A 101 16.93 -10.02 -1.08
N ASN A 102 16.16 -9.18 -0.38
CA ASN A 102 14.88 -9.53 0.26
C ASN A 102 13.72 -8.76 -0.41
N LYS A 103 13.50 -9.03 -1.70
CA LYS A 103 12.51 -8.36 -2.54
C LYS A 103 11.11 -8.43 -1.94
N LYS A 104 10.37 -7.32 -2.01
CA LYS A 104 8.92 -7.29 -1.76
C LYS A 104 8.14 -7.55 -3.04
N ARG A 105 6.90 -8.03 -2.88
CA ARG A 105 5.87 -8.08 -3.93
C ARG A 105 5.90 -6.78 -4.75
N TRP A 106 6.23 -6.91 -6.04
CA TRP A 106 6.27 -5.85 -7.04
C TRP A 106 6.64 -4.47 -6.49
N GLY A 107 7.91 -4.23 -6.13
CA GLY A 107 8.65 -2.96 -6.03
C GLY A 107 8.07 -1.72 -5.29
N TYR A 108 6.77 -1.68 -5.03
CA TYR A 108 5.93 -0.51 -4.89
C TYR A 108 4.94 -0.67 -3.72
N HIS A 109 4.70 -1.89 -3.23
CA HIS A 109 3.77 -2.16 -2.12
C HIS A 109 4.34 -1.68 -0.78
N VAL A 110 3.60 -0.79 -0.10
CA VAL A 110 3.94 -0.27 1.23
C VAL A 110 3.16 -0.98 2.33
N PHE A 111 1.87 -1.23 2.12
CA PHE A 111 0.99 -1.84 3.12
C PHE A 111 -0.13 -2.63 2.44
N GLU A 112 -0.47 -3.79 3.02
CA GLU A 112 -1.66 -4.55 2.68
C GLU A 112 -2.36 -4.97 3.99
N GLY A 113 -3.68 -4.77 4.04
CA GLY A 113 -4.53 -5.23 5.14
C GLY A 113 -5.70 -6.01 4.58
N TYR A 114 -5.92 -7.21 5.11
CA TYR A 114 -7.00 -8.09 4.66
C TYR A 114 -8.19 -7.98 5.62
N ALA A 115 -9.40 -8.04 5.07
CA ALA A 115 -10.61 -8.17 5.87
C ALA A 115 -10.63 -9.51 6.60
N SER A 116 -11.51 -9.64 7.60
CA SER A 116 -11.59 -10.85 8.44
C SER A 116 -11.94 -12.13 7.66
N ASP A 117 -12.47 -11.99 6.45
CA ASP A 117 -12.80 -13.09 5.54
C ASP A 117 -11.67 -13.43 4.55
N ASP A 118 -10.56 -12.69 4.58
CA ASP A 118 -9.41 -12.78 3.67
C ASP A 118 -9.74 -12.57 2.18
N LYS A 119 -10.88 -11.96 1.87
CA LYS A 119 -11.33 -11.76 0.48
C LYS A 119 -11.21 -10.32 0.01
N SER A 120 -11.45 -9.35 0.89
CA SER A 120 -11.29 -7.93 0.60
C SER A 120 -9.97 -7.41 1.17
N ARG A 121 -9.38 -6.40 0.54
CA ARG A 121 -8.04 -5.94 0.92
C ARG A 121 -7.81 -4.46 0.67
N ILE A 122 -7.35 -3.74 1.69
CA ILE A 122 -6.75 -2.42 1.52
C ILE A 122 -5.31 -2.56 1.04
N THR A 123 -4.93 -1.80 0.01
CA THR A 123 -3.57 -1.78 -0.53
C THR A 123 -3.09 -0.34 -0.63
N MET A 124 -1.85 -0.10 -0.19
CA MET A 124 -1.13 1.16 -0.39
C MET A 124 0.12 0.90 -1.22
N LEU A 125 0.24 1.60 -2.35
CA LEU A 125 1.39 1.53 -3.25
C LEU A 125 2.04 2.90 -3.39
N VAL A 126 3.34 2.92 -3.70
CA VAL A 126 4.10 4.13 -3.98
C VAL A 126 4.95 3.91 -5.23
N ASN A 127 4.84 4.84 -6.17
CA ASN A 127 5.59 4.89 -7.42
C ASN A 127 5.34 3.72 -8.39
N LYS A 128 4.21 2.99 -8.25
CA LYS A 128 3.80 2.01 -9.26
C LYS A 128 3.44 2.72 -10.58
N HIS A 129 2.69 3.82 -10.49
CA HIS A 129 2.24 4.61 -11.64
C HIS A 129 2.85 6.02 -11.62
N THR A 130 2.90 6.63 -12.81
CA THR A 130 3.19 8.06 -13.01
C THR A 130 2.00 8.70 -13.71
N GLU A 131 1.41 9.72 -13.10
CA GLU A 131 0.27 10.46 -13.64
C GLU A 131 0.60 11.96 -13.67
N LEU A 132 0.21 12.64 -14.75
CA LEU A 132 0.47 14.07 -14.94
C LEU A 132 1.95 14.45 -14.72
N GLY A 133 2.86 13.56 -15.14
CA GLY A 133 4.31 13.74 -15.03
C GLY A 133 4.89 13.53 -13.63
N ARG A 134 4.14 12.99 -12.67
CA ARG A 134 4.61 12.74 -11.30
C ARG A 134 4.28 11.32 -10.83
N PRO A 135 5.17 10.67 -10.06
CA PRO A 135 4.87 9.36 -9.49
C PRO A 135 3.76 9.46 -8.44
N VAL A 136 2.93 8.41 -8.36
CA VAL A 136 1.73 8.38 -7.53
C VAL A 136 1.93 7.53 -6.28
N ALA A 137 1.46 8.05 -5.14
CA ALA A 137 1.14 7.23 -3.98
C ALA A 137 -0.36 6.95 -4.01
N GLU A 138 -0.74 5.68 -4.10
CA GLU A 138 -2.12 5.25 -4.29
C GLU A 138 -2.57 4.39 -3.11
N THR A 139 -3.84 4.52 -2.76
CA THR A 139 -4.49 3.67 -1.75
C THR A 139 -5.89 3.33 -2.22
N TYR A 140 -6.23 2.05 -2.22
CA TYR A 140 -7.53 1.57 -2.63
C TYR A 140 -7.98 0.37 -1.79
N TYR A 141 -9.29 0.16 -1.73
CA TYR A 141 -9.90 -0.96 -1.03
C TYR A 141 -10.54 -1.92 -2.02
N TYR A 142 -9.88 -3.05 -2.27
CA TYR A 142 -10.32 -4.06 -3.21
C TYR A 142 -11.41 -4.96 -2.59
N SER A 143 -12.41 -5.32 -3.40
CA SER A 143 -13.49 -6.24 -3.04
C SER A 143 -13.09 -7.69 -3.30
N THR A 144 -14.06 -8.61 -3.25
CA THR A 144 -13.84 -10.02 -3.56
C THR A 144 -13.84 -10.32 -5.06
N VAL A 145 -14.20 -9.33 -5.90
CA VAL A 145 -14.26 -9.47 -7.36
C VAL A 145 -12.89 -9.11 -7.93
N TYR A 146 -12.28 -10.05 -8.65
CA TYR A 146 -10.92 -9.91 -9.17
C TYR A 146 -10.89 -9.48 -10.64
N ASN A 147 -11.26 -8.24 -10.88
CA ASN A 147 -11.08 -7.56 -12.16
C ASN A 147 -10.82 -6.06 -11.93
N HIS A 148 -10.82 -5.26 -12.98
CA HIS A 148 -10.66 -3.82 -12.83
C HIS A 148 -11.99 -3.07 -12.79
N SER A 149 -13.16 -3.72 -12.82
CA SER A 149 -14.46 -3.03 -12.83
C SER A 149 -14.73 -2.23 -11.54
N GLU A 150 -15.69 -1.31 -11.59
CA GLU A 150 -16.17 -0.57 -10.39
C GLU A 150 -16.51 -1.51 -9.22
N SER A 151 -17.11 -2.67 -9.49
CA SER A 151 -17.50 -3.67 -8.47
C SER A 151 -16.33 -4.36 -7.77
N ALA A 152 -15.13 -4.30 -8.36
CA ALA A 152 -13.90 -4.79 -7.73
C ALA A 152 -13.37 -3.87 -6.63
N TYR A 153 -13.98 -2.71 -6.41
CA TYR A 153 -13.54 -1.75 -5.42
C TYR A 153 -14.65 -1.45 -4.41
N ASN A 154 -14.34 -1.67 -3.14
CA ASN A 154 -15.17 -1.28 -2.01
C ASN A 154 -15.03 0.22 -1.71
N TRP A 155 -15.94 0.75 -0.88
CA TRP A 155 -15.83 2.12 -0.38
C TRP A 155 -14.66 2.28 0.60
N TYR A 156 -13.70 3.12 0.23
CA TYR A 156 -12.64 3.60 1.10
C TYR A 156 -13.06 4.91 1.77
N ARG A 157 -13.21 4.92 3.10
CA ARG A 157 -13.62 6.12 3.83
C ARG A 157 -12.41 6.89 4.37
N VAL A 158 -12.41 8.20 4.17
CA VAL A 158 -11.44 9.13 4.77
C VAL A 158 -12.17 10.08 5.71
N GLY A 159 -11.80 10.11 6.99
CA GLY A 159 -12.35 11.00 8.02
C GLY A 159 -12.80 10.27 9.29
N SER A 160 -14.09 9.98 9.41
CA SER A 160 -14.75 9.46 10.62
C SER A 160 -15.31 8.04 10.44
N ASP A 161 -15.35 7.26 11.50
CA ASP A 161 -16.01 5.95 11.56
C ASP A 161 -17.56 6.03 11.58
N VAL A 162 -18.13 7.23 11.80
CA VAL A 162 -19.59 7.44 11.81
C VAL A 162 -20.17 7.36 10.39
N ARG A 163 -21.23 6.57 10.21
CA ARG A 163 -21.93 6.41 8.93
C ARG A 163 -22.51 7.73 8.44
N GLN A 164 -22.45 7.99 7.13
CA GLN A 164 -22.93 9.24 6.52
C GLN A 164 -22.23 10.50 7.04
N HIS A 165 -21.03 10.35 7.59
CA HIS A 165 -20.10 11.45 7.82
C HIS A 165 -18.82 11.21 7.01
N SER A 166 -18.13 12.30 6.67
CA SER A 166 -16.89 12.30 5.90
C SER A 166 -17.05 11.90 4.42
N PHE A 167 -16.05 11.24 3.82
CA PHE A 167 -15.92 11.09 2.37
C PHE A 167 -15.63 9.63 2.01
N LEU A 168 -16.37 9.10 1.04
CA LEU A 168 -16.15 7.77 0.48
C LEU A 168 -15.50 7.89 -0.90
N PHE A 169 -14.53 7.04 -1.18
CA PHE A 169 -13.85 6.91 -2.47
C PHE A 169 -13.93 5.46 -2.94
N GLY A 170 -14.38 5.25 -4.16
CA GLY A 170 -14.33 3.97 -4.88
C GLY A 170 -13.40 4.10 -6.08
N ARG A 171 -13.54 3.20 -7.07
CA ARG A 171 -12.74 3.26 -8.30
C ARG A 171 -13.02 4.54 -9.11
N ASP A 172 -14.29 4.71 -9.50
CA ASP A 172 -14.72 5.75 -10.44
C ASP A 172 -15.63 6.79 -9.77
N LYS A 173 -15.88 6.65 -8.46
CA LYS A 173 -16.87 7.44 -7.72
C LYS A 173 -16.34 7.94 -6.39
N ALA A 174 -16.83 9.11 -5.99
CA ALA A 174 -16.62 9.63 -4.65
C ALA A 174 -17.92 10.26 -4.12
N VAL A 175 -18.21 10.00 -2.85
CA VAL A 175 -19.42 10.50 -2.15
C VAL A 175 -18.99 11.38 -0.98
N PHE A 176 -19.44 12.62 -1.00
CA PHE A 176 -19.08 13.64 -0.02
C PHE A 176 -20.26 13.89 0.90
N TYR A 177 -20.25 13.31 2.10
CA TYR A 177 -21.28 13.60 3.12
C TYR A 177 -20.95 14.86 3.93
N GLY A 178 -19.68 15.26 3.98
CA GLY A 178 -19.22 16.48 4.64
C GLY A 178 -19.32 17.72 3.74
N SER A 179 -19.22 18.90 4.34
CA SER A 179 -19.11 20.17 3.61
C SER A 179 -17.81 20.22 2.80
N LEU A 180 -17.92 20.47 1.49
CA LEU A 180 -16.78 20.74 0.62
C LEU A 180 -16.60 22.25 0.46
N LYS A 181 -15.47 22.79 0.93
CA LYS A 181 -15.07 24.19 0.69
C LYS A 181 -13.83 24.20 -0.20
N LEU A 182 -13.95 24.82 -1.37
CA LEU A 182 -12.84 25.03 -2.30
C LEU A 182 -12.31 26.45 -2.12
N SER A 183 -11.02 26.59 -1.81
CA SER A 183 -10.33 27.90 -1.75
C SER A 183 -9.79 28.35 -3.11
N ASN A 184 -9.82 27.47 -4.11
CA ASN A 184 -9.34 27.72 -5.47
C ASN A 184 -10.48 27.44 -6.47
N ALA A 185 -10.25 27.79 -7.74
CA ALA A 185 -11.20 27.56 -8.82
C ALA A 185 -11.51 26.07 -9.01
N LEU A 186 -12.76 25.79 -9.32
CA LEU A 186 -13.24 24.49 -9.76
C LEU A 186 -13.33 24.50 -11.29
N ILE A 187 -12.71 23.52 -11.93
CA ILE A 187 -12.84 23.30 -13.38
C ILE A 187 -13.81 22.13 -13.57
N LEU A 188 -14.88 22.35 -14.33
CA LEU A 188 -15.81 21.29 -14.72
C LEU A 188 -15.14 20.33 -15.71
N GLY A 189 -15.61 19.08 -15.78
CA GLY A 189 -15.18 18.14 -16.81
C GLY A 189 -15.33 18.77 -18.20
N ASN A 190 -14.21 18.91 -18.91
CA ASN A 190 -14.15 19.51 -20.24
C ASN A 190 -14.34 18.41 -21.29
N ILE A 191 -15.59 18.06 -21.57
CA ILE A 191 -15.97 16.82 -22.26
C ILE A 191 -16.60 17.16 -23.61
N GLY A 192 -16.07 16.56 -24.68
CA GLY A 192 -16.65 16.53 -26.02
C GLY A 192 -16.92 15.10 -26.49
N GLN A 193 -17.34 14.95 -27.74
CA GLN A 193 -17.71 13.66 -28.31
C GLN A 193 -16.55 12.65 -28.32
N GLU A 194 -15.32 13.14 -28.48
CA GLU A 194 -14.08 12.34 -28.43
C GLU A 194 -13.72 11.82 -27.05
N ASP A 195 -14.25 12.41 -25.99
CA ASP A 195 -14.01 11.98 -24.60
C ASP A 195 -15.04 10.95 -24.12
N LEU A 196 -15.92 10.49 -25.03
CA LEU A 196 -17.00 9.56 -24.77
C LEU A 196 -16.83 8.27 -25.57
N HIS A 197 -16.79 7.15 -24.86
CA HIS A 197 -16.78 5.84 -25.47
C HIS A 197 -17.99 5.03 -25.01
N LYS A 198 -18.91 4.70 -25.92
CA LYS A 198 -20.22 4.13 -25.55
C LYS A 198 -20.13 2.70 -24.99
N ASN A 199 -19.25 1.88 -25.57
CA ASN A 199 -19.16 0.47 -25.21
C ASN A 199 -18.04 0.27 -24.19
N GLU A 200 -18.20 -0.65 -23.25
CA GLU A 200 -17.09 -1.00 -22.36
C GLU A 200 -15.96 -1.65 -23.18
N PRO A 201 -14.70 -1.18 -23.07
CA PRO A 201 -13.58 -1.86 -23.71
C PRO A 201 -13.46 -3.30 -23.20
N ALA A 202 -13.25 -4.26 -24.10
CA ALA A 202 -13.13 -5.68 -23.73
C ALA A 202 -11.76 -6.04 -23.11
N ASP A 203 -10.77 -5.19 -23.36
CA ASP A 203 -9.40 -5.37 -22.91
C ASP A 203 -9.19 -4.91 -21.47
N ASP A 204 -8.06 -5.31 -20.90
CA ASP A 204 -7.66 -4.95 -19.54
C ASP A 204 -7.53 -3.42 -19.36
N ALA A 205 -8.21 -2.88 -18.34
CA ALA A 205 -8.28 -1.45 -18.09
C ALA A 205 -6.94 -0.82 -17.67
N GLU A 206 -5.97 -1.59 -17.14
CA GLU A 206 -4.63 -1.09 -16.86
C GLU A 206 -3.86 -0.82 -18.16
N LYS A 207 -4.13 -1.60 -19.21
CA LYS A 207 -3.50 -1.44 -20.53
C LYS A 207 -4.16 -0.37 -21.40
N ASN A 208 -5.50 -0.25 -21.32
CA ASN A 208 -6.29 0.65 -22.15
C ASN A 208 -7.02 1.73 -21.33
N PHE A 209 -6.33 2.26 -20.31
CA PHE A 209 -6.89 3.20 -19.34
C PHE A 209 -7.51 4.46 -19.96
N GLU A 210 -7.02 4.93 -21.12
CA GLU A 210 -7.58 6.10 -21.81
C GLU A 210 -8.99 5.83 -22.35
N GLU A 211 -9.21 4.73 -23.05
CA GLU A 211 -10.52 4.37 -23.60
C GLU A 211 -11.49 3.99 -22.47
N ASP A 212 -10.99 3.31 -21.43
CA ASP A 212 -11.78 3.00 -20.24
C ASP A 212 -12.25 4.28 -19.53
N ALA A 213 -11.38 5.29 -19.37
CA ALA A 213 -11.76 6.58 -18.81
C ALA A 213 -12.83 7.32 -19.65
N ARG A 214 -12.78 7.21 -20.98
CA ARG A 214 -13.85 7.75 -21.86
C ARG A 214 -15.17 7.01 -21.69
N HIS A 215 -15.10 5.70 -21.42
CA HIS A 215 -16.29 4.93 -21.11
C HIS A 215 -16.89 5.32 -19.75
N VAL A 216 -16.05 5.60 -18.75
CA VAL A 216 -16.47 6.14 -17.46
C VAL A 216 -17.22 7.46 -17.65
N ASN A 217 -16.69 8.41 -18.44
CA ASN A 217 -17.38 9.66 -18.76
C ASN A 217 -18.77 9.41 -19.37
N PHE A 218 -18.87 8.49 -20.32
CA PHE A 218 -20.15 8.12 -20.95
C PHE A 218 -21.15 7.58 -19.92
N LYS A 219 -20.71 6.62 -19.08
CA LYS A 219 -21.55 6.00 -18.03
C LYS A 219 -22.05 7.04 -17.04
N GLU A 220 -21.17 7.92 -16.56
CA GLU A 220 -21.51 8.92 -15.54
C GLU A 220 -22.39 10.05 -16.08
N LEU A 221 -22.23 10.45 -17.35
CA LEU A 221 -23.17 11.39 -17.98
C LEU A 221 -24.52 10.72 -18.26
N GLN A 222 -24.55 9.49 -18.78
CA GLN A 222 -25.79 8.78 -19.05
C GLN A 222 -26.60 8.49 -17.76
N GLY A 223 -25.90 8.09 -16.69
CA GLY A 223 -26.48 7.79 -15.38
C GLY A 223 -26.57 9.00 -14.44
N GLY A 224 -26.15 10.18 -14.89
CA GLY A 224 -26.09 11.39 -14.08
C GLY A 224 -27.47 11.86 -13.63
N GLY A 225 -27.60 12.22 -12.35
CA GLY A 225 -28.82 12.79 -11.79
C GLY A 225 -28.95 14.29 -11.99
N ASN A 226 -30.06 14.86 -11.53
CA ASN A 226 -30.26 16.31 -11.46
C ASN A 226 -29.08 16.99 -10.74
N GLY A 227 -28.57 18.07 -11.31
CA GLY A 227 -27.40 18.80 -10.80
C GLY A 227 -26.05 18.33 -11.36
N THR A 228 -25.99 17.24 -12.13
CA THR A 228 -24.76 16.89 -12.88
C THR A 228 -24.43 18.01 -13.86
N MET A 229 -23.18 18.48 -13.85
CA MET A 229 -22.69 19.58 -14.68
C MET A 229 -21.37 19.23 -15.36
N PHE A 230 -21.20 19.69 -16.59
CA PHE A 230 -19.93 19.62 -17.31
C PHE A 230 -19.81 20.79 -18.30
N TYR A 231 -18.62 21.00 -18.85
CA TYR A 231 -18.39 21.93 -19.95
C TYR A 231 -18.34 21.15 -21.26
N ASP A 232 -19.31 21.38 -22.15
CA ASP A 232 -19.32 20.84 -23.51
C ASP A 232 -18.36 21.64 -24.37
N LYS A 233 -17.20 21.03 -24.65
CA LYS A 233 -16.10 21.68 -25.39
C LYS A 233 -16.37 21.80 -26.88
N ASP A 234 -17.22 20.93 -27.44
CA ASP A 234 -17.59 20.97 -28.85
C ASP A 234 -18.50 22.16 -29.17
N ARG A 235 -19.28 22.59 -28.17
CA ARG A 235 -20.27 23.68 -28.28
C ARG A 235 -19.92 24.93 -27.48
N ASN A 236 -18.85 24.90 -26.69
CA ASN A 236 -18.42 25.98 -25.79
C ASN A 236 -19.53 26.43 -24.82
N ILE A 237 -20.20 25.47 -24.16
CA ILE A 237 -21.28 25.76 -23.20
C ILE A 237 -21.12 24.97 -21.90
N VAL A 238 -21.63 25.52 -20.80
CA VAL A 238 -21.84 24.75 -19.57
C VAL A 238 -23.23 24.11 -19.64
N VAL A 239 -23.27 22.81 -19.37
CA VAL A 239 -24.51 22.00 -19.39
C VAL A 239 -24.80 21.51 -17.98
N ILE A 240 -26.08 21.49 -17.61
CA ILE A 240 -26.58 20.98 -16.33
C ILE A 240 -27.79 20.06 -16.55
N MET A 241 -27.87 18.97 -15.78
CA MET A 241 -29.06 18.11 -15.72
C MET A 241 -30.14 18.72 -14.83
N VAL A 242 -31.33 18.94 -15.37
CA VAL A 242 -32.51 19.45 -14.62
C VAL A 242 -33.72 18.63 -15.02
N ASP A 243 -34.39 18.04 -14.03
CA ASP A 243 -35.56 17.16 -14.21
C ASP A 243 -35.38 16.11 -15.31
N GLY A 244 -34.19 15.48 -15.33
CA GLY A 244 -33.83 14.44 -16.29
C GLY A 244 -33.54 14.95 -17.71
N GLN A 245 -33.42 16.26 -17.92
CA GLN A 245 -33.06 16.86 -19.21
C GLN A 245 -31.75 17.66 -19.13
N TRP A 246 -30.91 17.52 -20.15
CA TRP A 246 -29.73 18.34 -20.31
C TRP A 246 -30.11 19.75 -20.76
N MET A 247 -29.73 20.75 -19.96
CA MET A 247 -30.01 22.16 -20.20
C MET A 247 -28.73 22.97 -20.25
N LYS A 248 -28.70 23.99 -21.11
CA LYS A 248 -27.63 24.99 -21.13
C LYS A 248 -27.75 25.92 -19.91
N VAL A 249 -26.66 26.10 -19.18
CA VAL A 249 -26.55 27.18 -18.19
C VAL A 249 -26.43 28.51 -18.92
N LYS A 250 -27.32 29.45 -18.62
CA LYS A 250 -27.25 30.81 -19.15
C LYS A 250 -26.18 31.60 -18.40
N VAL A 251 -25.23 32.15 -19.15
CA VAL A 251 -24.18 33.03 -18.65
C VAL A 251 -24.23 34.35 -19.42
N GLU A 252 -23.78 35.41 -18.77
CA GLU A 252 -23.65 36.73 -19.38
C GLU A 252 -22.16 37.12 -19.46
N PRO A 253 -21.75 37.90 -20.46
CA PRO A 253 -20.41 38.49 -20.46
C PRO A 253 -20.15 39.28 -19.18
N LEU A 254 -18.89 39.32 -18.76
CA LEU A 254 -18.48 40.18 -17.65
C LEU A 254 -18.84 41.65 -17.95
N PRO A 255 -19.13 42.46 -16.90
CA PRO A 255 -19.29 43.89 -17.06
C PRO A 255 -18.09 44.52 -17.79
N LYS A 256 -18.31 45.54 -18.62
CA LYS A 256 -17.25 46.15 -19.47
C LYS A 256 -16.02 46.65 -18.69
N ASN A 257 -16.19 47.00 -17.42
CA ASN A 257 -15.15 47.49 -16.52
C ASN A 257 -14.49 46.39 -15.66
N VAL A 258 -14.88 45.11 -15.86
CA VAL A 258 -14.30 43.97 -15.15
C VAL A 258 -13.47 43.16 -16.15
N ARG A 259 -12.16 43.10 -15.90
CA ARG A 259 -11.21 42.28 -16.65
C ARG A 259 -10.28 41.59 -15.65
N TYR A 260 -9.93 40.36 -15.96
CA TYR A 260 -8.92 39.61 -15.23
C TYR A 260 -7.61 39.66 -16.03
N ASP A 261 -6.51 40.07 -15.38
CA ASP A 261 -5.19 40.30 -16.00
C ASP A 261 -4.23 39.10 -15.84
N PHE A 262 -4.74 37.96 -15.36
CA PHE A 262 -4.00 36.71 -15.24
C PHE A 262 -4.14 35.83 -16.47
#